data_AF-A0A2V9I4V5-F1
#
_entry.id   AF-A0A2V9I4V5-F1
#
_cell.length_a   1.000
_cell.length_b   1.000
_cell.length_c   1.000
_cell.angle_alpha   90.00
_cell.angle_beta   90.00
_cell.angle_gamma   90.00
#
_symmetry.space_group_name_H-M   'P 1'
#
loop_
_entity.id
_entity.type
_entity.pdbx_description
1 polymer ?
#
loop_
_entity_poly.entity_id
_entity_poly.type
_entity_poly.pdbx_seq_one_letter_code
_entity_poly.pdbx_strand_id
1 'polypeptide(L)'
;MPARRRRYDFSSRSAALLRRVSCAPRKDKGFHDCCLREYVTVGPALRKEKEMRRIIVLVVLVAAAHMIAADFLVQENSRIKVQSKVPIKASPFDLQDVRLLDGPFLDAMLRDQKYLLGIDSDRLLHMFRVTAGLPSSARPLGGWEAPDVELRGHSLGHFLSACALMYSSTGDERFKTKADAIVAELGKIQQAMPSRGFHPGYLSAFPEEFFDRVDARRRVWAPYYTIHKIMAGLLDMYLLCGNRQALDVPIGSSSASTV
;
A
#
# COMPACT_ATOMS: atom_id res chain seq x y z
N MET A 1 -17.24 -43.48 -23.68
CA MET A 1 -18.12 -42.33 -23.38
C MET A 1 -17.26 -41.08 -23.16
N PRO A 2 -17.48 -40.01 -23.93
CA PRO A 2 -17.23 -38.66 -23.41
C PRO A 2 -18.42 -37.71 -23.67
N ALA A 3 -18.75 -36.92 -22.65
CA ALA A 3 -19.89 -35.99 -22.63
C ALA A 3 -19.64 -34.73 -23.48
N ARG A 4 -20.68 -34.31 -24.20
CA ARG A 4 -20.69 -33.22 -25.20
C ARG A 4 -20.70 -31.82 -24.57
N ARG A 5 -19.91 -30.92 -25.16
CA ARG A 5 -20.03 -29.45 -25.04
C ARG A 5 -21.29 -28.96 -25.76
N ARG A 6 -22.03 -28.01 -25.17
CA ARG A 6 -23.06 -27.21 -25.88
C ARG A 6 -22.50 -25.82 -26.17
N ARG A 7 -22.49 -25.43 -27.45
CA ARG A 7 -22.50 -24.03 -27.91
C ARG A 7 -23.92 -23.71 -28.35
N TYR A 8 -24.43 -22.55 -27.97
CA TYR A 8 -25.66 -21.99 -28.53
C TYR A 8 -25.28 -20.92 -29.54
N ASP A 9 -25.77 -21.09 -30.76
CA ASP A 9 -25.81 -20.10 -31.84
C ASP A 9 -27.29 -19.73 -32.04
N PHE A 10 -27.60 -18.44 -32.14
CA PHE A 10 -28.95 -17.97 -32.45
C PHE A 10 -28.87 -16.94 -33.57
N SER A 11 -29.03 -17.47 -34.78
CA SER A 11 -29.21 -16.73 -36.01
C SER A 11 -30.70 -16.61 -36.35
N SER A 12 -31.04 -15.45 -36.91
CA SER A 12 -32.04 -15.22 -37.95
C SER A 12 -33.35 -14.48 -37.60
N ARG A 13 -33.43 -13.30 -38.24
CA ARG A 13 -34.52 -12.80 -39.12
C ARG A 13 -35.87 -12.43 -38.49
N SER A 14 -36.23 -11.15 -38.69
CA SER A 14 -37.53 -10.79 -39.27
C SER A 14 -37.44 -9.43 -39.95
N ALA A 15 -37.87 -9.40 -41.21
CA ALA A 15 -37.96 -8.23 -42.07
C ALA A 15 -39.41 -8.08 -42.55
N ALA A 16 -39.75 -6.84 -42.95
CA ALA A 16 -40.90 -6.39 -43.72
C ALA A 16 -42.22 -6.13 -42.97
N LEU A 17 -42.68 -4.88 -43.01
CA LEU A 17 -43.81 -4.50 -43.88
C LEU A 17 -43.90 -2.97 -44.05
N LEU A 18 -43.60 -2.48 -45.26
CA LEU A 18 -43.95 -1.13 -45.72
C LEU A 18 -45.34 -1.19 -46.35
N ARG A 19 -46.32 -0.45 -45.80
CA ARG A 19 -47.60 -0.19 -46.48
C ARG A 19 -47.56 1.18 -47.14
N ARG A 20 -47.65 1.16 -48.48
CA ARG A 20 -48.02 2.31 -49.32
C ARG A 20 -49.49 2.66 -49.05
N VAL A 21 -49.78 3.94 -48.82
CA VAL A 21 -51.14 4.49 -48.98
C VAL A 21 -51.12 5.39 -50.22
N SER A 22 -51.97 5.04 -51.17
CA SER A 22 -52.16 5.72 -52.45
C SER A 22 -53.08 6.93 -52.27
N CYS A 23 -52.72 8.07 -52.87
CA CYS A 23 -53.60 9.24 -53.00
C CYS A 23 -54.76 8.94 -53.98
N ALA A 24 -55.94 9.46 -53.65
CA ALA A 24 -57.07 9.65 -54.57
C ALA A 24 -57.47 11.15 -54.52
N PRO A 25 -57.92 11.76 -55.63
CA PRO A 25 -58.25 13.18 -55.66
C PRO A 25 -59.73 13.40 -55.30
N ARG A 26 -60.02 14.41 -54.46
CA ARG A 26 -61.34 15.03 -54.40
C ARG A 26 -61.20 16.55 -54.40
N LYS A 27 -61.89 17.17 -55.36
CA LYS A 27 -62.20 18.59 -55.43
C LYS A 27 -63.23 18.91 -54.34
N ASP A 28 -63.01 19.94 -53.54
CA ASP A 28 -63.90 21.10 -53.44
C ASP A 28 -63.58 22.02 -52.24
N LYS A 29 -63.61 23.33 -52.55
CA LYS A 29 -63.89 24.49 -51.70
C LYS A 29 -62.83 24.91 -50.66
N GLY A 30 -62.33 26.13 -50.86
CA GLY A 30 -61.35 26.77 -50.01
C GLY A 30 -61.89 27.18 -48.65
N PHE A 31 -60.97 27.30 -47.71
CA PHE A 31 -61.07 28.16 -46.54
C PHE A 31 -59.68 28.63 -46.14
N HIS A 32 -59.64 29.86 -45.65
CA HIS A 32 -58.50 30.67 -45.32
C HIS A 32 -57.45 30.00 -44.41
N ASP A 33 -56.19 30.36 -44.68
CA ASP A 33 -55.18 30.77 -43.70
C ASP A 33 -54.88 29.79 -42.55
N CYS A 34 -53.87 28.95 -42.74
CA CYS A 34 -53.17 28.33 -41.60
C CYS A 34 -51.69 28.10 -41.92
N CYS A 35 -50.89 29.05 -41.45
CA CYS A 35 -49.54 28.86 -40.92
C CYS A 35 -48.44 28.36 -41.86
N LEU A 36 -47.64 29.33 -42.32
CA LEU A 36 -46.18 29.35 -42.20
C LEU A 36 -45.66 28.45 -41.05
N ARG A 37 -45.21 27.22 -41.34
CA ARG A 37 -44.25 26.53 -40.44
C ARG A 37 -43.54 25.33 -41.05
N GLU A 38 -42.63 25.58 -41.98
CA GLU A 38 -41.54 24.65 -42.26
C GLU A 38 -40.18 25.36 -42.09
N TYR A 39 -39.90 25.78 -40.85
CA TYR A 39 -38.52 25.98 -40.40
C TYR A 39 -38.03 24.68 -39.78
N VAL A 40 -37.40 23.91 -40.64
CA VAL A 40 -36.45 22.81 -40.39
C VAL A 40 -35.88 22.80 -38.96
N THR A 41 -36.33 21.87 -38.15
CA THR A 41 -35.79 21.59 -36.81
C THR A 41 -34.48 20.81 -36.87
N VAL A 42 -33.39 21.41 -37.38
CA VAL A 42 -32.03 20.81 -37.29
C VAL A 42 -31.42 20.96 -35.88
N GLY A 43 -32.00 21.84 -35.04
CA GLY A 43 -31.47 22.21 -33.72
C GLY A 43 -31.38 21.09 -32.66
N PRO A 44 -32.33 20.16 -32.53
CA PRO A 44 -32.30 19.15 -31.46
C PRO A 44 -31.27 18.04 -31.68
N ALA A 45 -31.09 17.61 -32.94
CA ALA A 45 -30.16 16.54 -33.30
C ALA A 45 -28.70 16.98 -33.16
N LEU A 46 -28.35 18.19 -33.64
CA LEU A 46 -27.01 18.77 -33.49
C LEU A 46 -26.65 19.09 -32.03
N ARG A 47 -27.65 19.43 -31.20
CA ARG A 47 -27.44 19.65 -29.75
C ARG A 47 -27.13 18.33 -29.04
N LYS A 48 -27.84 17.25 -29.36
CA LYS A 48 -27.55 15.91 -28.84
C LYS A 48 -26.17 15.40 -29.29
N GLU A 49 -25.76 15.68 -30.52
CA GLU A 49 -24.43 15.27 -31.01
C GLU A 49 -23.29 16.03 -30.32
N LYS A 50 -23.45 17.35 -30.10
CA LYS A 50 -22.46 18.16 -29.37
C LYS A 50 -22.37 17.75 -27.89
N GLU A 51 -23.49 17.46 -27.25
CA GLU A 51 -23.52 16.95 -25.87
C GLU A 51 -22.93 15.53 -25.77
N MET A 52 -23.22 14.65 -26.73
CA MET A 52 -22.61 13.31 -26.81
C MET A 52 -21.09 13.40 -27.00
N ARG A 53 -20.61 14.29 -27.89
CA ARG A 53 -19.16 14.52 -28.08
C ARG A 53 -18.50 15.08 -26.82
N ARG A 54 -19.17 15.99 -26.10
CA ARG A 54 -18.67 16.51 -24.81
C ARG A 54 -18.58 15.42 -23.75
N ILE A 55 -19.59 14.56 -23.64
CA ILE A 55 -19.59 13.43 -22.70
C ILE A 55 -18.48 12.44 -23.06
N ILE A 56 -18.31 12.10 -24.35
CA ILE A 56 -17.25 11.21 -24.80
C ILE A 56 -15.86 11.81 -24.50
N VAL A 57 -15.65 13.10 -24.77
CA VAL A 57 -14.39 13.79 -24.44
C VAL A 57 -14.13 13.81 -22.94
N LEU A 58 -15.15 14.05 -22.11
CA LEU A 58 -15.02 13.98 -20.65
C LEU A 58 -14.71 12.57 -20.16
N VAL A 59 -15.36 11.55 -20.70
CA VAL A 59 -15.09 10.14 -20.35
C VAL A 59 -13.69 9.73 -20.78
N VAL A 60 -13.22 10.16 -21.96
CA VAL A 60 -11.86 9.91 -22.43
C VAL A 60 -10.82 10.66 -21.60
N LEU A 61 -11.09 11.90 -21.19
CA LEU A 61 -10.20 12.67 -20.30
C LEU A 61 -10.14 12.08 -18.89
N VAL A 62 -11.27 11.62 -18.34
CA VAL A 62 -11.32 10.93 -17.04
C VAL A 62 -10.63 9.56 -17.11
N ALA A 63 -10.82 8.81 -18.19
CA ALA A 63 -10.14 7.53 -18.41
C ALA A 63 -8.62 7.70 -18.64
N ALA A 64 -8.20 8.77 -19.33
CA ALA A 64 -6.79 9.12 -19.48
C ALA A 64 -6.15 9.58 -18.16
N ALA A 65 -6.91 10.23 -17.28
CA ALA A 65 -6.45 10.62 -15.95
C ALA A 65 -6.30 9.43 -14.98
N HIS A 66 -6.95 8.29 -15.24
CA HIS A 66 -6.83 7.08 -14.41
C HIS A 66 -5.70 6.13 -14.86
N MET A 67 -4.93 6.48 -15.89
CA MET A 67 -3.89 5.62 -16.49
C MET A 67 -2.46 6.08 -16.23
N ILE A 68 -2.23 6.90 -15.20
CA ILE A 68 -0.87 7.26 -14.77
C ILE A 68 -0.83 7.13 -13.25
N ALA A 69 -0.42 5.96 -12.77
CA ALA A 69 0.68 5.86 -11.81
C ALA A 69 0.99 4.37 -11.60
N ALA A 70 2.23 3.99 -11.86
CA ALA A 70 2.76 2.69 -11.52
C ALA A 70 4.17 2.94 -11.05
N ASP A 71 4.39 3.01 -9.72
CA ASP A 71 5.63 2.86 -8.98
C ASP A 71 5.48 2.89 -7.41
N PHE A 72 5.56 1.80 -6.65
CA PHE A 72 5.27 1.76 -5.19
C PHE A 72 6.24 2.47 -4.26
N LEU A 73 7.51 2.54 -4.62
CA LEU A 73 8.54 3.14 -3.77
C LEU A 73 9.11 4.43 -4.36
N VAL A 74 8.66 4.80 -5.56
CA VAL A 74 9.17 5.94 -6.35
C VAL A 74 8.05 6.74 -7.05
N GLN A 75 6.77 6.33 -6.96
CA GLN A 75 5.65 7.27 -7.11
C GLN A 75 5.84 8.32 -6.01
N GLU A 76 5.17 9.45 -6.16
CA GLU A 76 5.04 10.47 -5.13
C GLU A 76 4.47 9.92 -3.81
N ASN A 77 5.21 9.06 -3.11
CA ASN A 77 5.08 8.92 -1.69
C ASN A 77 5.47 10.28 -1.17
N SER A 78 4.48 11.13 -0.92
CA SER A 78 4.64 12.49 -0.41
C SER A 78 5.53 12.58 0.84
N ARG A 79 5.81 11.43 1.45
CA ARG A 79 6.75 11.24 2.56
C ARG A 79 8.22 11.24 2.14
N ILE A 80 8.56 10.84 0.91
CA ILE A 80 9.92 10.88 0.35
C ILE A 80 10.16 12.25 -0.30
N LYS A 81 11.04 13.06 0.31
CA LYS A 81 11.30 14.45 -0.12
C LYS A 81 12.45 14.59 -1.12
N VAL A 82 13.31 13.57 -1.24
CA VAL A 82 14.51 13.63 -2.07
C VAL A 82 14.14 13.32 -3.52
N GLN A 83 14.40 14.27 -4.42
CA GLN A 83 14.13 14.10 -5.84
C GLN A 83 15.21 13.25 -6.52
N SER A 84 14.79 12.38 -7.45
CA SER A 84 15.73 11.65 -8.29
C SER A 84 16.50 12.63 -9.20
N LYS A 85 17.82 12.48 -9.25
CA LYS A 85 18.69 13.26 -10.16
C LYS A 85 18.80 12.66 -11.56
N VAL A 86 18.26 11.46 -11.77
CA VAL A 86 18.28 10.75 -13.06
C VAL A 86 16.85 10.39 -13.49
N PRO A 87 16.58 10.35 -14.81
CA PRO A 87 15.27 9.92 -15.30
C PRO A 87 14.96 8.48 -14.88
N ILE A 88 13.84 8.29 -14.18
CA ILE A 88 13.33 6.97 -13.83
C ILE A 88 12.74 6.33 -15.10
N LYS A 89 13.20 5.12 -15.44
CA LYS A 89 12.79 4.41 -16.66
C LYS A 89 11.74 3.32 -16.41
N ALA A 90 11.66 2.84 -15.18
CA ALA A 90 10.79 1.74 -14.78
C ALA A 90 10.58 1.77 -13.27
N SER A 91 9.53 1.08 -12.86
CA SER A 91 8.82 1.38 -11.64
C SER A 91 8.11 0.14 -11.08
N PRO A 92 8.39 -0.36 -9.85
CA PRO A 92 7.62 -1.46 -9.24
C PRO A 92 6.14 -1.16 -9.03
N PHE A 93 5.25 -2.14 -9.23
CA PHE A 93 3.83 -1.98 -8.85
C PHE A 93 3.65 -1.87 -7.33
N ASP A 94 2.60 -1.16 -6.89
CA ASP A 94 2.15 -1.18 -5.50
C ASP A 94 1.84 -2.60 -5.06
N LEU A 95 2.22 -2.97 -3.84
CA LEU A 95 1.87 -4.28 -3.30
C LEU A 95 0.35 -4.48 -3.23
N GLN A 96 -0.42 -3.39 -3.11
CA GLN A 96 -1.88 -3.39 -3.15
C GLN A 96 -2.43 -3.63 -4.57
N ASP A 97 -1.65 -3.34 -5.61
CA ASP A 97 -2.04 -3.53 -7.01
C ASP A 97 -1.69 -4.93 -7.54
N VAL A 98 -0.91 -5.71 -6.77
CA VAL A 98 -0.48 -7.06 -7.16
C VAL A 98 -1.11 -8.10 -6.24
N ARG A 99 -2.11 -8.81 -6.75
CA ARG A 99 -2.76 -9.92 -6.04
C ARG A 99 -2.20 -11.26 -6.50
N LEU A 100 -1.64 -12.02 -5.55
CA LEU A 100 -1.28 -13.42 -5.78
C LEU A 100 -2.53 -14.27 -5.98
N LEU A 101 -2.53 -15.07 -7.04
CA LEU A 101 -3.56 -16.08 -7.31
C LEU A 101 -3.12 -17.44 -6.76
N ASP A 102 -4.01 -18.41 -6.83
CA ASP A 102 -3.74 -19.80 -6.43
C ASP A 102 -2.45 -20.32 -7.05
N GLY A 103 -1.52 -20.78 -6.20
CA GLY A 103 -0.21 -21.24 -6.60
C GLY A 103 0.83 -21.19 -5.48
N PRO A 104 2.07 -21.61 -5.75
CA PRO A 104 3.10 -21.79 -4.72
C PRO A 104 3.48 -20.49 -3.99
N PHE A 105 3.32 -19.33 -4.62
CA PHE A 105 3.61 -18.04 -3.99
C PHE A 105 2.54 -17.63 -2.97
N LEU A 106 1.26 -17.89 -3.27
CA LEU A 106 0.19 -17.69 -2.30
C LEU A 106 0.35 -18.65 -1.12
N ASP A 107 0.69 -19.92 -1.38
CA ASP A 107 0.97 -20.90 -0.32
C ASP A 107 2.12 -20.46 0.60
N ALA A 108 3.20 -19.92 0.02
CA ALA A 108 4.33 -19.39 0.78
C ALA A 108 3.91 -18.18 1.62
N MET A 109 3.16 -17.23 1.05
CA MET A 109 2.65 -16.06 1.77
C MET A 109 1.75 -16.46 2.94
N LEU A 110 0.86 -17.44 2.77
CA LEU A 110 -0.03 -17.92 3.83
C LEU A 110 0.74 -18.61 4.98
N ARG A 111 1.83 -19.32 4.66
CA ARG A 111 2.72 -19.89 5.69
C ARG A 111 3.45 -18.79 6.46
N ASP A 112 3.94 -17.78 5.76
CA ASP A 112 4.60 -16.64 6.38
C ASP A 112 3.64 -15.84 7.27
N GLN A 113 2.39 -15.61 6.83
CA GLN A 113 1.34 -15.01 7.67
C GLN A 113 1.17 -15.75 8.99
N LYS A 114 1.07 -17.09 8.94
CA LYS A 114 0.95 -17.92 10.14
C LYS A 114 2.19 -17.81 11.03
N TYR A 115 3.37 -17.77 10.43
CA TYR A 115 4.64 -17.62 11.15
C TYR A 115 4.70 -16.28 11.88
N LEU A 116 4.51 -15.15 11.16
CA LEU A 116 4.56 -13.80 11.70
C LEU A 116 3.54 -13.58 12.84
N LEU A 117 2.31 -14.06 12.69
CA LEU A 117 1.30 -13.97 13.75
C LEU A 117 1.64 -14.85 14.97
N GLY A 118 2.39 -15.92 14.77
CA GLY A 118 2.85 -16.82 15.83
C GLY A 118 4.06 -16.30 16.62
N ILE A 119 4.76 -15.26 16.15
CA ILE A 119 5.89 -14.69 16.87
C ILE A 119 5.38 -13.87 18.06
N ASP A 120 5.92 -14.16 19.24
CA ASP A 120 5.61 -13.44 20.47
C ASP A 120 6.29 -12.06 20.49
N SER A 121 5.49 -10.99 20.58
CA SER A 121 5.98 -9.60 20.59
C SER A 121 6.81 -9.29 21.83
N ASP A 122 6.46 -9.84 23.00
CA ASP A 122 7.17 -9.56 24.25
C ASP A 122 8.54 -10.23 24.27
N ARG A 123 8.68 -11.38 23.62
CA ARG A 123 9.98 -12.04 23.43
C ARG A 123 10.89 -11.25 22.48
N LEU A 124 10.35 -10.69 21.40
CA LEU A 124 11.09 -9.78 20.51
C LEU A 124 11.58 -8.52 21.25
N LEU A 125 10.73 -7.94 22.10
CA LEU A 125 11.04 -6.72 22.86
C LEU A 125 11.88 -6.97 24.11
N HIS A 126 12.09 -8.23 24.52
CA HIS A 126 12.71 -8.58 25.79
C HIS A 126 14.08 -7.91 25.98
N MET A 127 15.01 -8.12 25.04
CA MET A 127 16.37 -7.59 25.18
C MET A 127 16.45 -6.07 24.99
N PHE A 128 15.51 -5.47 24.27
CA PHE A 128 15.37 -4.01 24.20
C PHE A 128 14.98 -3.42 25.56
N ARG A 129 13.99 -4.03 26.23
CA ARG A 129 13.55 -3.63 27.58
C ARG A 129 14.68 -3.80 28.60
N VAL A 130 15.34 -4.98 28.61
CA VAL A 130 16.46 -5.27 29.51
C VAL A 130 17.60 -4.25 29.33
N THR A 131 17.96 -3.92 28.09
CA THR A 131 19.01 -2.93 27.79
C THR A 131 18.64 -1.54 28.34
N ALA A 132 17.38 -1.12 28.16
CA ALA A 132 16.85 0.12 28.70
C ALA A 132 16.59 0.11 30.22
N GLY A 133 16.82 -1.02 30.91
CA GLY A 133 16.53 -1.17 32.35
C GLY A 133 15.05 -1.23 32.67
N LEU A 134 14.19 -1.50 31.68
CA LEU A 134 12.76 -1.70 31.85
C LEU A 134 12.46 -3.17 32.23
N PRO A 135 11.40 -3.42 33.03
CA PRO A 135 11.03 -4.78 33.42
C PRO A 135 10.59 -5.60 32.21
N SER A 136 11.01 -6.87 32.17
CA SER A 136 10.51 -7.85 31.21
C SER A 136 10.53 -9.25 31.82
N SER A 137 9.37 -9.92 31.82
CA SER A 137 9.21 -11.32 32.26
C SER A 137 9.20 -12.31 31.10
N ALA A 138 9.29 -11.84 29.86
CA ALA A 138 9.26 -12.68 28.68
C ALA A 138 10.50 -13.58 28.62
N ARG A 139 10.32 -14.83 28.16
CA ARG A 139 11.46 -15.72 27.91
C ARG A 139 12.30 -15.14 26.76
N PRO A 140 13.62 -14.96 26.91
CA PRO A 140 14.45 -14.46 25.82
C PRO A 140 14.35 -15.34 24.56
N LEU A 141 14.58 -14.72 23.41
CA LEU A 141 14.84 -15.46 22.19
C LEU A 141 16.19 -16.19 22.30
N GLY A 142 16.39 -17.19 21.46
CA GLY A 142 17.64 -17.95 21.38
C GLY A 142 18.41 -17.64 20.10
N GLY A 143 19.38 -18.49 19.76
CA GLY A 143 20.15 -18.34 18.53
C GLY A 143 20.87 -16.99 18.49
N TRP A 144 20.76 -16.27 17.37
CA TRP A 144 21.41 -14.96 17.22
C TRP A 144 20.76 -13.82 18.00
N GLU A 145 19.58 -14.07 18.59
CA GLU A 145 18.85 -13.15 19.46
C GLU A 145 19.06 -13.45 20.96
N ALA A 146 19.91 -14.42 21.29
CA ALA A 146 20.17 -14.79 22.67
C ALA A 146 20.81 -13.62 23.46
N PRO A 147 20.57 -13.51 24.79
CA PRO A 147 21.06 -12.39 25.59
C PRO A 147 22.58 -12.17 25.55
N ASP A 148 23.32 -13.27 25.39
CA ASP A 148 24.78 -13.31 25.31
C ASP A 148 25.34 -13.15 23.88
N VAL A 149 24.46 -12.99 22.88
CA VAL A 149 24.86 -12.80 21.47
C VAL A 149 24.79 -11.33 21.07
N GLU A 150 25.84 -10.88 20.38
CA GLU A 150 26.03 -9.47 20.02
C GLU A 150 25.16 -8.99 18.85
N LEU A 151 24.53 -9.91 18.10
CA LEU A 151 23.67 -9.58 16.97
C LEU A 151 22.21 -9.27 17.36
N ARG A 152 21.83 -9.52 18.63
CA ARG A 152 20.45 -9.39 19.12
C ARG A 152 19.80 -8.05 18.79
N GLY A 153 18.50 -8.08 18.52
CA GLY A 153 17.68 -6.96 18.08
C GLY A 153 17.47 -6.88 16.57
N HIS A 154 18.31 -7.55 15.76
CA HIS A 154 18.23 -7.47 14.30
C HIS A 154 16.93 -8.09 13.75
N SER A 155 16.44 -9.16 14.39
CA SER A 155 15.23 -9.86 13.97
C SER A 155 13.98 -9.01 14.17
N LEU A 156 13.96 -8.13 15.18
CA LEU A 156 12.85 -7.21 15.40
C LEU A 156 12.71 -6.24 14.21
N GLY A 157 13.84 -5.72 13.71
CA GLY A 157 13.85 -4.87 12.52
C GLY A 157 13.25 -5.56 11.30
N HIS A 158 13.71 -6.79 11.01
CA HIS A 158 13.13 -7.61 9.93
C HIS A 158 11.66 -7.93 10.15
N PHE A 159 11.25 -8.18 11.39
CA PHE A 159 9.87 -8.48 11.74
C PHE A 159 8.94 -7.30 11.43
N LEU A 160 9.35 -6.06 11.73
CA LEU A 160 8.58 -4.86 11.41
C LEU A 160 8.42 -4.71 9.89
N SER A 161 9.49 -4.84 9.12
CA SER A 161 9.43 -4.83 7.65
C SER A 161 8.48 -5.91 7.11
N ALA A 162 8.59 -7.14 7.63
CA ALA A 162 7.75 -8.25 7.19
C ALA A 162 6.26 -8.00 7.47
N CYS A 163 5.93 -7.47 8.65
CA CYS A 163 4.54 -7.08 8.97
C CYS A 163 4.03 -5.96 8.07
N ALA A 164 4.85 -4.95 7.80
CA ALA A 164 4.50 -3.82 6.95
C ALA A 164 4.21 -4.26 5.51
N LEU A 165 5.08 -5.11 4.95
CA LEU A 165 4.93 -5.68 3.61
C LEU A 165 3.71 -6.61 3.54
N MET A 166 3.49 -7.46 4.55
CA MET A 166 2.34 -8.36 4.60
C MET A 166 1.02 -7.60 4.67
N TYR A 167 0.94 -6.57 5.52
CA TYR A 167 -0.21 -5.68 5.59
C TYR A 167 -0.44 -5.00 4.24
N SER A 168 0.60 -4.43 3.63
CA SER A 168 0.45 -3.73 2.35
C SER A 168 0.02 -4.64 1.21
N SER A 169 0.46 -5.91 1.19
CA SER A 169 0.09 -6.85 0.14
C SER A 169 -1.30 -7.46 0.32
N THR A 170 -1.79 -7.61 1.55
CA THR A 170 -3.01 -8.39 1.85
C THR A 170 -4.17 -7.57 2.41
N GLY A 171 -3.90 -6.39 2.97
CA GLY A 171 -4.85 -5.60 3.73
C GLY A 171 -5.22 -6.19 5.10
N ASP A 172 -4.51 -7.23 5.58
CA ASP A 172 -4.80 -7.84 6.88
C ASP A 172 -4.27 -6.97 8.04
N GLU A 173 -5.20 -6.26 8.68
CA GLU A 173 -4.96 -5.33 9.79
C GLU A 173 -4.27 -5.94 11.02
N ARG A 174 -4.25 -7.28 11.15
CA ARG A 174 -3.59 -7.95 12.29
C ARG A 174 -2.08 -7.69 12.30
N PHE A 175 -1.45 -7.66 11.12
CA PHE A 175 -0.01 -7.39 11.00
C PHE A 175 0.33 -5.96 11.37
N LYS A 176 -0.44 -4.99 10.84
CA LYS A 176 -0.29 -3.58 11.17
C LYS A 176 -0.49 -3.33 12.66
N THR A 177 -1.59 -3.82 13.22
CA THR A 177 -1.91 -3.65 14.65
C THR A 177 -0.80 -4.22 15.55
N LYS A 178 -0.31 -5.43 15.25
CA LYS A 178 0.77 -6.07 16.02
C LYS A 178 2.08 -5.28 15.94
N ALA A 179 2.46 -4.83 14.76
CA ALA A 179 3.70 -4.08 14.57
C ALA A 179 3.62 -2.65 15.13
N ASP A 180 2.47 -1.96 15.01
CA ASP A 180 2.23 -0.65 15.61
C ASP A 180 2.38 -0.70 17.14
N ALA A 181 1.87 -1.76 17.79
CA ALA A 181 2.06 -1.97 19.21
C ALA A 181 3.55 -2.13 19.60
N ILE A 182 4.34 -2.82 18.77
CA ILE A 182 5.79 -2.95 18.97
C ILE A 182 6.48 -1.59 18.80
N VAL A 183 6.12 -0.81 17.77
CA VAL A 183 6.66 0.54 17.57
C VAL A 183 6.38 1.43 18.79
N ALA A 184 5.17 1.36 19.35
CA ALA A 184 4.83 2.12 20.55
C ALA A 184 5.70 1.73 21.75
N GLU A 185 5.96 0.44 21.95
CA GLU A 185 6.87 -0.06 22.99
C GLU A 185 8.32 0.37 22.75
N LEU A 186 8.80 0.32 21.50
CA LEU A 186 10.13 0.83 21.15
C LEU A 186 10.29 2.32 21.46
N GLY A 187 9.24 3.12 21.26
CA GLY A 187 9.23 4.54 21.65
C GLY A 187 9.43 4.72 23.16
N LYS A 188 8.73 3.93 23.99
CA LYS A 188 8.92 3.94 25.46
C LYS A 188 10.32 3.50 25.86
N ILE A 189 10.84 2.46 25.19
CA ILE A 189 12.19 1.94 25.43
C ILE A 189 13.23 3.00 25.11
N GLN A 190 13.14 3.66 23.94
CA GLN A 190 14.05 4.73 23.54
C GLN A 190 14.04 5.90 24.54
N GLN A 191 12.86 6.27 25.04
CA GLN A 191 12.72 7.32 26.06
C GLN A 191 13.38 6.95 27.39
N ALA A 192 13.44 5.66 27.73
CA ALA A 192 14.07 5.18 28.96
C ALA A 192 15.61 5.04 28.85
N MET A 193 16.17 4.93 27.64
CA MET A 193 17.60 4.73 27.41
C MET A 193 18.51 5.75 28.11
N PRO A 194 18.21 7.06 28.16
CA PRO A 194 19.04 8.03 28.89
C PRO A 194 19.19 7.74 30.38
N SER A 195 18.19 7.12 31.03
CA SER A 195 18.29 6.72 32.45
C SER A 195 19.35 5.64 32.71
N ARG A 196 19.82 4.98 31.64
CA ARG A 196 20.91 3.99 31.65
C ARG A 196 22.24 4.56 31.17
N GLY A 197 22.30 5.85 30.87
CA GLY A 197 23.51 6.53 30.40
C GLY A 197 23.76 6.47 28.89
N PHE A 198 22.77 6.04 28.10
CA PHE A 198 22.85 6.09 26.63
C PHE A 198 22.50 7.49 26.10
N HIS A 199 22.95 7.81 24.89
CA HIS A 199 22.66 9.09 24.27
C HIS A 199 21.17 9.19 23.87
N PRO A 200 20.55 10.39 23.96
CA PRO A 200 19.19 10.60 23.50
C PRO A 200 19.00 10.17 22.04
N GLY A 201 17.89 9.47 21.76
CA GLY A 201 17.60 8.91 20.45
C GLY A 201 18.21 7.52 20.20
N TYR A 202 19.06 7.01 21.10
CA TYR A 202 19.58 5.65 20.96
C TYR A 202 18.48 4.59 21.15
N LEU A 203 18.47 3.59 20.27
CA LEU A 203 17.57 2.45 20.37
C LEU A 203 18.25 1.19 19.83
N SER A 204 18.49 0.23 20.72
CA SER A 204 18.96 -1.11 20.36
C SER A 204 18.69 -2.11 21.48
N ALA A 205 18.87 -3.39 21.20
CA ALA A 205 18.89 -4.47 22.19
C ALA A 205 20.30 -4.72 22.77
N PHE A 206 21.29 -3.90 22.41
CA PHE A 206 22.67 -3.97 22.88
C PHE A 206 23.16 -2.57 23.32
N PRO A 207 24.27 -2.43 24.06
CA PRO A 207 24.77 -1.13 24.52
C PRO A 207 25.59 -0.39 23.47
N GLU A 208 25.62 0.96 23.54
CA GLU A 208 26.41 1.80 22.63
C GLU A 208 27.91 1.49 22.58
N GLU A 209 28.48 0.90 23.63
CA GLU A 209 29.89 0.45 23.68
C GLU A 209 30.28 -0.45 22.51
N PHE A 210 29.31 -1.09 21.85
CA PHE A 210 29.57 -1.87 20.65
C PHE A 210 30.11 -1.00 19.50
N PHE A 211 29.73 0.28 19.41
CA PHE A 211 30.32 1.21 18.43
C PHE A 211 31.74 1.61 18.83
N ASP A 212 32.00 1.85 20.11
CA ASP A 212 33.35 2.13 20.62
C ASP A 212 34.31 0.98 20.29
N ARG A 213 33.83 -0.27 20.35
CA ARG A 213 34.59 -1.45 19.93
C ARG A 213 34.89 -1.44 18.44
N VAL A 214 33.94 -1.03 17.58
CA VAL A 214 34.20 -0.89 16.14
C VAL A 214 35.28 0.15 15.91
N ASP A 215 35.17 1.33 16.54
CA ASP A 215 36.13 2.43 16.39
C ASP A 215 37.53 2.04 16.88
N ALA A 216 37.59 1.30 17.99
CA ALA A 216 38.82 0.72 18.54
C ALA A 216 39.30 -0.53 17.79
N ARG A 217 38.62 -0.95 16.71
CA ARG A 217 38.90 -2.17 15.92
C ARG A 217 38.98 -3.44 16.78
N ARG A 218 38.21 -3.49 17.86
CA ARG A 218 38.01 -4.67 18.68
C ARG A 218 36.92 -5.52 18.06
N ARG A 219 37.04 -6.85 18.20
CA ARG A 219 36.01 -7.78 17.72
C ARG A 219 34.67 -7.36 18.33
N VAL A 220 33.63 -7.22 17.51
CA VAL A 220 32.23 -7.03 17.90
C VAL A 220 31.36 -7.42 16.69
N TRP A 221 30.20 -8.01 16.92
CA TRP A 221 29.40 -8.53 15.82
C TRP A 221 28.42 -7.50 15.24
N ALA A 222 28.84 -6.87 14.13
CA ALA A 222 27.99 -6.13 13.19
C ALA A 222 26.93 -5.16 13.79
N PRO A 223 27.28 -4.26 14.73
CA PRO A 223 26.30 -3.37 15.37
C PRO A 223 25.59 -2.44 14.38
N TYR A 224 26.29 -1.94 13.35
CA TYR A 224 25.69 -1.12 12.28
C TYR A 224 24.68 -1.90 11.44
N TYR A 225 24.89 -3.20 11.21
CA TYR A 225 23.90 -4.04 10.53
C TYR A 225 22.62 -4.10 11.34
N THR A 226 22.72 -4.34 12.66
CA THR A 226 21.55 -4.45 13.53
C THR A 226 20.77 -3.13 13.59
N ILE A 227 21.46 -1.99 13.75
CA ILE A 227 20.80 -0.67 13.67
C ILE A 227 20.11 -0.46 12.34
N HIS A 228 20.77 -0.79 11.23
CA HIS A 228 20.17 -0.68 9.90
C HIS A 228 18.86 -1.47 9.80
N LYS A 229 18.78 -2.68 10.37
CA LYS A 229 17.53 -3.47 10.33
C LYS A 229 16.42 -2.83 11.16
N ILE A 230 16.75 -2.33 12.34
CA ILE A 230 15.79 -1.62 13.19
C ILE A 230 15.25 -0.37 12.45
N MET A 231 16.14 0.44 11.88
CA MET A 231 15.76 1.64 11.12
C MET A 231 14.94 1.31 9.88
N ALA A 232 15.31 0.28 9.12
CA ALA A 232 14.56 -0.15 7.94
C ALA A 232 13.14 -0.60 8.31
N GLY A 233 13.00 -1.42 9.36
CA GLY A 233 11.69 -1.86 9.83
C GLY A 233 10.78 -0.72 10.31
N LEU A 234 11.35 0.25 11.03
CA LEU A 234 10.65 1.45 11.45
C LEU A 234 10.22 2.31 10.25
N LEU A 235 11.11 2.48 9.28
CA LEU A 235 10.82 3.22 8.05
C LEU A 235 9.71 2.54 7.24
N ASP A 236 9.71 1.21 7.11
CA ASP A 236 8.67 0.47 6.39
C ASP A 236 7.31 0.62 7.07
N MET A 237 7.24 0.59 8.41
CA MET A 237 6.02 0.87 9.15
C MET A 237 5.49 2.29 8.91
N TYR A 238 6.38 3.27 8.73
CA TYR A 238 5.96 4.63 8.37
C TYR A 238 5.45 4.72 6.92
N LEU A 239 6.22 4.17 5.96
CA LEU A 239 5.93 4.30 4.54
C LEU A 239 4.71 3.48 4.12
N LEU A 240 4.58 2.24 4.61
CA LEU A 240 3.57 1.28 4.17
C LEU A 240 2.34 1.22 5.08
N CYS A 241 2.52 1.43 6.39
CA CYS A 241 1.42 1.40 7.35
C CYS A 241 0.99 2.81 7.83
N GLY A 242 1.72 3.86 7.45
CA GLY A 242 1.39 5.24 7.83
C GLY A 242 1.67 5.57 9.31
N ASN A 243 2.43 4.74 10.03
CA ASN A 243 2.74 4.96 11.45
C ASN A 243 3.75 6.10 11.61
N ARG A 244 3.29 7.29 12.03
CA ARG A 244 4.16 8.47 12.22
C ARG A 244 5.18 8.30 13.33
N GLN A 245 4.82 7.62 14.42
CA GLN A 245 5.77 7.35 15.51
C GLN A 245 6.96 6.52 15.02
N ALA A 246 6.73 5.62 14.07
CA ALA A 246 7.81 4.83 13.47
C ALA A 246 8.85 5.69 12.72
N LEU A 247 8.50 6.89 12.27
CA LEU A 247 9.47 7.86 11.73
C LEU A 247 10.16 8.65 12.84
N ASP A 248 9.43 9.02 13.90
CA ASP A 248 9.96 9.85 14.99
C ASP A 248 11.04 9.12 15.80
N VAL A 249 10.83 7.83 16.08
CA VAL A 249 11.78 6.99 16.83
C VAL A 249 13.18 7.03 16.23
N PRO A 250 13.44 6.65 14.96
CA PRO A 250 14.80 6.65 14.41
C PRO A 250 15.42 8.05 14.28
N ILE A 251 14.62 9.12 14.23
CA ILE A 251 15.13 10.50 14.17
C ILE A 251 15.50 11.01 15.58
N GLY A 252 15.04 10.34 16.64
CA GLY A 252 15.18 10.83 18.01
C GLY A 252 14.33 12.07 18.28
N SER A 253 13.31 12.30 17.45
CA SER A 253 12.36 13.40 17.62
C SER A 253 11.55 13.13 18.87
N SER A 254 11.81 13.86 19.96
CA SER A 254 10.91 13.92 21.10
C SER A 254 9.66 14.72 20.73
N SER A 255 8.83 14.19 19.83
CA SER A 255 7.45 14.66 19.67
C SER A 255 6.66 14.08 20.84
N ALA A 256 6.78 14.75 21.99
CA ALA A 256 5.76 14.67 23.03
C ALA A 256 4.45 15.14 22.40
N SER A 257 3.71 14.20 21.81
CA SER A 257 2.35 14.42 21.37
C SER A 257 1.50 14.42 22.62
N THR A 258 1.42 15.58 23.26
CA THR A 258 0.30 15.96 24.11
C THR A 258 -0.97 15.82 23.25
N VAL A 259 -1.79 14.82 23.58
CA VAL A 259 -3.23 14.82 23.30
C VAL A 259 -3.93 15.19 24.59
#